data_AF-A0A7C1HRT8-F1
#
_entry.id   AF-A0A7C1HRT8-F1
#
_cell.length_a   1.000
_cell.length_b   1.000
_cell.length_c   1.000
_cell.angle_alpha   90.00
_cell.angle_beta   90.00
_cell.angle_gamma   90.00
#
_symmetry.space_group_name_H-M   'P 1'
#
loop_
_entity.id
_entity.type
_entity.pdbx_description
1 polymer ?
#
loop_
_entity_poly.entity_id
_entity_poly.type
_entity_poly.pdbx_seq_one_letter_code
_entity_poly.pdbx_strand_id
1 'polypeptide(L)'
;MTPSALDGAHGKNTSKADKMIDDNKGLLLRVVSYKALSAIWHGEDSSSALSRIGREEKLDQQDLGLAWMITMTILRNRDLLDCAINSKLDRDKIDPIVRDILRIGAVQILMLDRVPDFAAVSTSVDICREIGVPKAAGLVNAVLRKLCDISEHDIPLPKDKRQKMAAQFSHPAWLIGKWAEREGYEFASALAAANNVEAPMICRVNIRKKTPRQVLSFLLGQGVEARQIPNFPEYLKIEAPGH
;
A
#
# COMPACT_ATOMS: atom_id res chain seq x y z
N MET A 1 0.95 -15.34 -60.95
CA MET A 1 1.79 -14.13 -60.77
C MET A 1 1.53 -13.60 -59.36
N THR A 2 2.58 -13.12 -58.68
CA THR A 2 2.62 -12.43 -57.36
C THR A 2 2.04 -10.98 -57.45
N PRO A 3 1.94 -10.13 -56.39
CA PRO A 3 2.40 -10.18 -54.97
C PRO A 3 1.22 -10.40 -53.99
N SER A 4 1.14 -10.00 -52.70
CA SER A 4 1.92 -9.19 -51.72
C SER A 4 1.60 -9.75 -50.30
N ALA A 5 2.41 -9.80 -49.24
CA ALA A 5 3.43 -8.94 -48.57
C ALA A 5 2.88 -7.90 -47.57
N LEU A 6 3.19 -8.16 -46.28
CA LEU A 6 3.26 -7.28 -45.09
C LEU A 6 1.97 -6.69 -44.48
N ASP A 7 1.81 -6.91 -43.16
CA ASP A 7 1.59 -5.79 -42.24
C ASP A 7 2.35 -6.03 -40.91
N GLY A 8 2.86 -4.97 -40.30
CA GLY A 8 3.90 -5.03 -39.26
C GLY A 8 3.44 -4.62 -37.86
N ALA A 9 3.91 -5.34 -36.83
CA ALA A 9 3.59 -5.01 -35.44
C ALA A 9 4.21 -3.67 -35.01
N HIS A 10 3.37 -2.67 -34.71
CA HIS A 10 3.79 -1.40 -34.13
C HIS A 10 3.98 -1.50 -32.60
N GLY A 11 5.21 -1.81 -32.17
CA GLY A 11 5.65 -1.48 -30.81
C GLY A 11 5.83 0.04 -30.67
N LYS A 12 5.05 0.68 -29.81
CA LYS A 12 5.20 2.13 -29.52
C LYS A 12 6.50 2.37 -28.76
N ASN A 13 7.42 3.10 -29.40
CA ASN A 13 8.71 3.48 -28.82
C ASN A 13 8.53 4.75 -27.96
N THR A 14 8.55 4.63 -26.63
CA THR A 14 8.46 5.78 -25.71
C THR A 14 9.76 6.57 -25.67
N SER A 15 9.69 7.90 -25.56
CA SER A 15 10.91 8.73 -25.61
C SER A 15 11.71 8.66 -24.31
N LYS A 16 13.02 8.93 -24.41
CA LYS A 16 13.92 9.00 -23.24
C LYS A 16 13.49 10.08 -22.24
N ALA A 17 12.85 11.16 -22.71
CA ALA A 17 12.34 12.23 -21.86
C ALA A 17 11.08 11.77 -21.10
N ASP A 18 10.13 11.12 -21.77
CA ASP A 18 8.89 10.61 -21.13
C ASP A 18 9.23 9.60 -20.05
N LYS A 19 10.16 8.67 -20.33
CA LYS A 19 10.63 7.71 -19.33
C LYS A 19 11.29 8.38 -18.13
N MET A 20 12.12 9.40 -18.34
CA MET A 20 12.77 10.13 -17.24
C MET A 20 11.77 10.95 -16.41
N ILE A 21 10.67 11.43 -17.00
CA ILE A 21 9.57 12.07 -16.29
C ILE A 21 8.80 11.04 -15.45
N ASP A 22 8.51 9.86 -16.00
CA ASP A 22 7.83 8.77 -15.29
C ASP A 22 8.67 8.18 -14.14
N ASP A 23 9.97 7.98 -14.36
CA ASP A 23 10.93 7.55 -13.34
C ASP A 23 11.00 8.58 -12.17
N ASN A 24 11.07 9.90 -12.49
CA ASN A 24 11.02 10.98 -11.50
C ASN A 24 9.68 11.05 -10.76
N LYS A 25 8.55 10.86 -11.48
CA LYS A 25 7.21 10.81 -10.89
C LYS A 25 7.12 9.66 -9.90
N GLY A 26 7.60 8.48 -10.30
CA GLY A 26 7.70 7.30 -9.46
C GLY A 26 8.48 7.54 -8.17
N LEU A 27 9.64 8.20 -8.24
CA LEU A 27 10.41 8.58 -7.05
C LEU A 27 9.61 9.52 -6.12
N LEU A 28 8.98 10.57 -6.67
CA LEU A 28 8.22 11.55 -5.90
C LEU A 28 7.13 10.91 -5.04
N LEU A 29 6.35 9.98 -5.58
CA LEU A 29 5.25 9.32 -4.82
C LEU A 29 5.76 8.55 -3.61
N ARG A 30 6.97 7.99 -3.70
CA ARG A 30 7.61 7.22 -2.62
C ARG A 30 8.27 8.13 -1.59
N VAL A 31 8.78 9.29 -2.03
CA VAL A 31 9.22 10.38 -1.14
C VAL A 31 8.04 10.98 -0.37
N VAL A 32 6.88 11.18 -1.02
CA VAL A 32 5.62 11.57 -0.36
C VAL A 32 5.20 10.52 0.66
N SER A 33 5.25 9.24 0.29
CA SER A 33 4.93 8.12 1.19
C SER A 33 5.85 8.10 2.43
N TYR A 34 7.15 8.37 2.26
CA TYR A 34 8.10 8.53 3.36
C TYR A 34 7.77 9.73 4.26
N LYS A 35 7.53 10.91 3.68
CA LYS A 35 7.17 12.12 4.42
C LYS A 35 5.89 11.90 5.24
N ALA A 36 4.91 11.19 4.67
CA ALA A 36 3.66 10.84 5.34
C ALA A 36 3.87 9.85 6.49
N LEU A 37 4.65 8.78 6.30
CA LEU A 37 5.02 7.86 7.39
C LEU A 37 5.69 8.61 8.54
N SER A 38 6.68 9.45 8.24
CA SER A 38 7.38 10.26 9.25
C SER A 38 6.41 11.14 10.05
N ALA A 39 5.49 11.85 9.39
CA ALA A 39 4.48 12.66 10.05
C ALA A 39 3.55 11.82 10.96
N ILE A 40 3.12 10.65 10.49
CA ILE A 40 2.24 9.73 11.23
C ILE A 40 2.96 9.15 12.46
N TRP A 41 4.25 8.83 12.36
CA TRP A 41 5.05 8.40 13.51
C TRP A 41 5.25 9.51 14.56
N HIS A 42 5.15 10.78 14.16
CA HIS A 42 5.13 11.93 15.08
C HIS A 42 3.71 12.31 15.56
N GLY A 43 2.69 11.51 15.21
CA GLY A 43 1.32 11.66 15.73
C GLY A 43 0.34 12.43 14.84
N GLU A 44 0.70 12.78 13.60
CA GLU A 44 -0.27 13.30 12.64
C GLU A 44 -1.24 12.20 12.18
N ASP A 45 -2.52 12.55 12.01
CA ASP A 45 -3.51 11.66 11.41
C ASP A 45 -3.13 11.34 9.95
N SER A 46 -3.36 10.10 9.52
CA SER A 46 -2.90 9.62 8.21
C SER A 46 -3.54 10.33 7.03
N SER A 47 -4.84 10.62 7.13
CA SER A 47 -5.58 11.38 6.12
C SER A 47 -5.07 12.81 6.02
N SER A 48 -4.82 13.44 7.17
CA SER A 48 -4.28 14.79 7.29
C SER A 48 -2.87 14.89 6.70
N ALA A 49 -1.96 13.99 7.08
CA ALA A 49 -0.59 13.95 6.61
C ALA A 49 -0.51 13.79 5.08
N LEU A 50 -1.17 12.76 4.54
CA LEU A 50 -1.18 12.50 3.09
C LEU A 50 -1.82 13.66 2.30
N SER A 51 -2.97 14.17 2.77
CA SER A 51 -3.64 15.29 2.11
C SER A 51 -2.82 16.58 2.13
N ARG A 52 -2.07 16.83 3.21
CA ARG A 52 -1.21 18.01 3.37
C ARG A 52 0.02 17.91 2.47
N ILE A 53 0.77 16.82 2.59
CA ILE A 53 2.01 16.60 1.82
C ILE A 53 1.70 16.48 0.32
N GLY A 54 0.61 15.80 -0.06
CA GLY A 54 0.18 15.71 -1.46
C GLY A 54 -0.12 17.07 -2.09
N ARG A 55 -0.64 18.04 -1.31
CA ARG A 55 -0.81 19.43 -1.78
C ARG A 55 0.50 20.21 -1.84
N GLU A 56 1.40 20.02 -0.87
CA GLU A 56 2.74 20.62 -0.86
C GLU A 56 3.54 20.21 -2.10
N GLU A 57 3.50 18.92 -2.46
CA GLU A 57 4.16 18.32 -3.63
C GLU A 57 3.32 18.41 -4.93
N LYS A 58 2.13 19.02 -4.88
CA LYS A 58 1.22 19.25 -6.01
C LYS A 58 0.83 17.99 -6.79
N LEU A 59 0.63 16.88 -6.10
CA LEU A 59 0.17 15.62 -6.69
C LEU A 59 -1.23 15.76 -7.28
N ASP A 60 -1.47 15.07 -8.39
CA ASP A 60 -2.83 14.83 -8.90
C ASP A 60 -3.58 13.79 -8.02
N GLN A 61 -4.87 13.57 -8.29
CA GLN A 61 -5.69 12.66 -7.47
C GLN A 61 -5.27 11.18 -7.65
N GLN A 62 -4.74 10.79 -8.81
CA GLN A 62 -4.31 9.43 -9.09
C GLN A 62 -2.99 9.13 -8.36
N ASP A 63 -2.05 10.09 -8.42
CA ASP A 63 -0.78 10.09 -7.70
C ASP A 63 -0.97 10.03 -6.18
N LEU A 64 -1.86 10.89 -5.66
CA LEU A 64 -2.21 10.89 -4.24
C LEU A 64 -2.83 9.55 -3.83
N GLY A 65 -3.66 8.94 -4.69
CA GLY A 65 -4.19 7.60 -4.48
C GLY A 65 -3.11 6.52 -4.38
N LEU A 66 -2.09 6.56 -5.25
CA LEU A 66 -0.95 5.62 -5.20
C LEU A 66 -0.07 5.84 -3.95
N ALA A 67 0.23 7.08 -3.59
CA ALA A 67 0.94 7.39 -2.34
C ALA A 67 0.14 6.92 -1.10
N TRP A 68 -1.19 7.11 -1.11
CA TRP A 68 -2.10 6.65 -0.06
C TRP A 68 -2.10 5.12 0.05
N MET A 69 -2.19 4.41 -1.07
CA MET A 69 -2.12 2.95 -1.11
C MET A 69 -0.79 2.44 -0.52
N ILE A 70 0.35 3.01 -0.92
CA ILE A 70 1.67 2.63 -0.39
C ILE A 70 1.72 2.87 1.14
N THR A 71 1.41 4.08 1.61
CA THR A 71 1.47 4.40 3.04
C THR A 71 0.50 3.55 3.85
N MET A 72 -0.76 3.37 3.41
CA MET A 72 -1.74 2.59 4.18
C MET A 72 -1.39 1.10 4.23
N THR A 73 -0.90 0.51 3.15
CA THR A 73 -0.47 -0.90 3.14
C THR A 73 0.74 -1.12 4.05
N ILE A 74 1.65 -0.15 4.16
CA ILE A 74 2.77 -0.19 5.14
C ILE A 74 2.25 -0.15 6.57
N LEU A 75 1.33 0.78 6.90
CA LEU A 75 0.80 0.89 8.26
C LEU A 75 0.03 -0.37 8.67
N ARG A 76 -0.77 -0.92 7.75
CA ARG A 76 -1.61 -2.11 7.96
C ARG A 76 -0.80 -3.40 8.11
N ASN A 77 0.37 -3.49 7.47
CA ASN A 77 1.21 -4.70 7.46
C ASN A 77 2.60 -4.47 8.09
N ARG A 78 2.75 -3.45 8.95
CA ARG A 78 4.05 -2.98 9.46
C ARG A 78 4.88 -4.08 10.11
N ASP A 79 4.30 -4.89 10.97
CA ASP A 79 5.04 -5.88 11.76
C ASP A 79 5.40 -7.10 10.90
N LEU A 80 4.56 -7.44 9.91
CA LEU A 80 4.85 -8.44 8.89
C LEU A 80 6.01 -8.00 7.98
N LEU A 81 5.97 -6.75 7.51
CA LEU A 81 7.07 -6.14 6.73
C LEU A 81 8.36 -6.07 7.56
N ASP A 82 8.28 -5.72 8.85
CA ASP A 82 9.45 -5.74 9.74
C ASP A 82 10.00 -7.16 9.93
N CYS A 83 9.17 -8.20 10.04
CA CYS A 83 9.62 -9.60 10.02
C CYS A 83 10.36 -9.95 8.72
N ALA A 84 9.82 -9.56 7.55
CA ALA A 84 10.47 -9.78 6.27
C ALA A 84 11.82 -9.08 6.19
N ILE A 85 11.88 -7.78 6.50
CA ILE A 85 13.10 -6.96 6.52
C ILE A 85 14.14 -7.54 7.48
N ASN A 86 13.75 -7.84 8.72
CA ASN A 86 14.66 -8.38 9.74
C ASN A 86 15.22 -9.75 9.33
N SER A 87 14.48 -10.57 8.56
CA SER A 87 14.98 -11.87 8.07
C SER A 87 16.17 -11.77 7.10
N LYS A 88 16.39 -10.59 6.49
CA LYS A 88 17.43 -10.34 5.50
C LYS A 88 18.53 -9.40 5.99
N LEU A 89 18.39 -8.87 7.22
CA LEU A 89 19.35 -8.00 7.90
C LEU A 89 20.31 -8.81 8.77
N ASP A 90 21.60 -8.50 8.64
CA ASP A 90 22.66 -9.10 9.48
C ASP A 90 22.87 -8.32 10.80
N ARG A 91 21.88 -7.51 11.23
CA ARG A 91 21.94 -6.65 12.43
C ARG A 91 20.55 -6.36 13.02
N ASP A 92 20.44 -6.32 14.33
CA ASP A 92 19.16 -6.09 15.03
C ASP A 92 18.67 -4.64 14.97
N LYS A 93 19.61 -3.68 14.93
CA LYS A 93 19.32 -2.24 14.96
C LYS A 93 19.70 -1.58 13.64
N ILE A 94 18.71 -0.91 13.04
CA ILE A 94 18.86 0.00 11.92
C ILE A 94 18.23 1.34 12.30
N ASP A 95 18.71 2.40 11.65
CA ASP A 95 18.15 3.75 11.81
C ASP A 95 16.66 3.77 11.41
N PRO A 96 15.77 4.47 12.15
CA PRO A 96 14.34 4.54 11.83
C PRO A 96 14.05 5.03 10.41
N ILE A 97 14.80 6.02 9.90
CA ILE A 97 14.65 6.55 8.53
C ILE A 97 14.92 5.43 7.53
N VAL A 98 16.00 4.67 7.74
CA VAL A 98 16.36 3.55 6.87
C VAL A 98 15.34 2.42 6.97
N ARG A 99 14.74 2.19 8.14
CA ARG A 99 13.65 1.21 8.31
C ARG A 99 12.41 1.59 7.52
N ASP A 100 12.02 2.86 7.49
CA ASP A 100 10.87 3.30 6.69
C ASP A 100 11.14 3.22 5.17
N ILE A 101 12.36 3.54 4.71
CA ILE A 101 12.74 3.34 3.30
C ILE A 101 12.70 1.86 2.91
N LEU A 102 13.13 0.97 3.81
CA LEU A 102 13.02 -0.49 3.62
C LEU A 102 11.57 -0.96 3.61
N ARG A 103 10.69 -0.44 4.47
CA ARG A 103 9.24 -0.75 4.45
C ARG A 103 8.58 -0.29 3.14
N ILE A 104 8.95 0.88 2.63
CA ILE A 104 8.49 1.38 1.32
C ILE A 104 8.93 0.45 0.20
N GLY A 105 10.17 -0.03 0.20
CA GLY A 105 10.63 -1.00 -0.82
C GLY A 105 9.95 -2.35 -0.68
N ALA A 106 9.87 -2.89 0.54
CA ALA A 106 9.35 -4.21 0.83
C ALA A 106 7.84 -4.34 0.53
N VAL A 107 7.03 -3.31 0.82
CA VAL A 107 5.59 -3.36 0.49
C VAL A 107 5.35 -3.42 -1.02
N GLN A 108 6.21 -2.78 -1.82
CA GLN A 108 6.08 -2.80 -3.27
C GLN A 108 6.41 -4.17 -3.84
N ILE A 109 7.49 -4.80 -3.36
CA ILE A 109 7.95 -6.13 -3.80
C ILE A 109 6.97 -7.22 -3.37
N LEU A 110 6.51 -7.18 -2.11
CA LEU A 110 5.79 -8.31 -1.50
C LEU A 110 4.27 -8.22 -1.61
N MET A 111 3.69 -7.03 -1.86
CA MET A 111 2.25 -6.77 -1.73
C MET A 111 1.63 -5.92 -2.84
N LEU A 112 2.39 -5.44 -3.84
CA LEU A 112 1.87 -4.60 -4.93
C LEU A 112 2.25 -5.15 -6.31
N ASP A 113 1.44 -6.08 -6.84
CA ASP A 113 1.62 -6.82 -8.10
C ASP A 113 2.02 -6.00 -9.35
N ARG A 114 1.77 -4.69 -9.33
CA ARG A 114 2.00 -3.78 -10.46
C ARG A 114 3.33 -3.03 -10.42
N VAL A 115 4.14 -3.20 -9.39
CA VAL A 115 5.45 -2.55 -9.28
C VAL A 115 6.55 -3.56 -9.61
N PRO A 116 7.31 -3.38 -10.71
CA PRO A 116 8.45 -4.24 -10.98
C PRO A 116 9.52 -4.14 -9.89
N ASP A 117 10.06 -5.28 -9.45
CA ASP A 117 11.12 -5.39 -8.44
C ASP A 117 12.26 -4.39 -8.63
N PHE A 118 12.78 -4.28 -9.87
CA PHE A 118 13.90 -3.39 -10.16
C PHE A 118 13.55 -1.92 -9.87
N ALA A 119 12.29 -1.52 -10.09
CA ALA A 119 11.81 -0.17 -9.86
C ALA A 119 11.57 0.08 -8.36
N ALA A 120 11.03 -0.90 -7.63
CA ALA A 120 10.91 -0.84 -6.17
C ALA A 120 12.30 -0.69 -5.51
N VAL A 121 13.28 -1.49 -5.94
CA VAL A 121 14.67 -1.43 -5.45
C VAL A 121 15.36 -0.11 -5.83
N SER A 122 15.30 0.31 -7.10
CA SER A 122 16.00 1.53 -7.55
C SER A 122 15.44 2.77 -6.89
N THR A 123 14.12 2.93 -6.87
CA THR A 123 13.49 4.09 -6.24
C THR A 123 13.76 4.15 -4.73
N SER A 124 13.71 3.02 -3.99
CA SER A 124 14.12 3.00 -2.58
C SER A 124 15.59 3.39 -2.35
N VAL A 125 16.49 3.03 -3.27
CA VAL A 125 17.89 3.50 -3.26
C VAL A 125 17.99 5.01 -3.52
N ASP A 126 17.14 5.54 -4.39
CA ASP A 126 17.13 6.96 -4.74
C ASP A 126 16.53 7.82 -3.61
N ILE A 127 15.50 7.33 -2.89
CA ILE A 127 14.97 7.95 -1.66
C ILE A 127 16.09 8.14 -0.62
N CYS A 128 17.05 7.21 -0.49
CA CYS A 128 18.17 7.40 0.43
C CYS A 128 18.99 8.66 0.13
N ARG A 129 19.09 9.09 -1.13
CA ARG A 129 19.79 10.34 -1.48
C ARG A 129 18.92 11.55 -1.21
N GLU A 130 17.65 11.50 -1.62
CA GLU A 130 16.68 12.58 -1.46
C GLU A 130 16.43 12.95 0.02
N ILE A 131 16.39 11.94 0.90
CA ILE A 131 16.15 12.09 2.34
C ILE A 131 17.47 12.33 3.12
N GLY A 132 18.61 12.47 2.45
CA GLY A 132 19.88 12.83 3.09
C GLY A 132 20.60 11.70 3.84
N VAL A 133 20.25 10.44 3.56
CA VAL A 133 20.92 9.23 4.11
C VAL A 133 21.65 8.39 3.04
N PRO A 134 22.46 8.99 2.12
CA PRO A 134 23.00 8.29 0.96
C PRO A 134 23.92 7.10 1.31
N LYS A 135 24.53 7.10 2.50
CA LYS A 135 25.34 5.98 3.01
C LYS A 135 24.52 4.69 3.24
N ALA A 136 23.20 4.79 3.40
CA ALA A 136 22.30 3.64 3.59
C ALA A 136 21.93 2.94 2.26
N ALA A 137 22.13 3.59 1.11
CA ALA A 137 21.73 3.09 -0.21
C ALA A 137 22.20 1.64 -0.50
N GLY A 138 23.45 1.31 -0.14
CA GLY A 138 24.00 -0.03 -0.33
C GLY A 138 23.29 -1.10 0.51
N LEU A 139 22.93 -0.77 1.76
CA LEU A 139 22.17 -1.65 2.65
C LEU A 139 20.74 -1.85 2.13
N VAL A 140 20.08 -0.77 1.73
CA VAL A 140 18.71 -0.80 1.19
C VAL A 140 18.66 -1.66 -0.07
N ASN A 141 19.56 -1.45 -1.03
CA ASN A 141 19.66 -2.31 -2.22
C ASN A 141 19.88 -3.79 -1.86
N ALA A 142 20.81 -4.08 -0.94
CA ALA A 142 21.15 -5.45 -0.58
C ALA A 142 19.99 -6.19 0.12
N VAL A 143 19.26 -5.52 1.02
CA VAL A 143 18.11 -6.10 1.71
C VAL A 143 16.94 -6.30 0.76
N LEU A 144 16.57 -5.29 -0.03
CA LEU A 144 15.41 -5.38 -0.93
C LEU A 144 15.62 -6.41 -2.03
N ARG A 145 16.83 -6.56 -2.60
CA ARG A 145 17.10 -7.65 -3.56
C ARG A 145 16.90 -9.04 -2.95
N LYS A 146 17.32 -9.26 -1.69
CA LYS A 146 17.06 -10.53 -0.97
C LYS A 146 15.56 -10.76 -0.66
N LEU A 147 14.69 -9.74 -0.85
CA LEU A 147 13.23 -9.85 -0.70
C LEU A 147 12.54 -10.16 -2.03
N CYS A 148 13.10 -9.79 -3.18
CA CYS A 148 12.60 -10.20 -4.50
C CYS A 148 12.62 -11.74 -4.69
N ASP A 149 13.51 -12.43 -3.97
CA ASP A 149 13.62 -13.90 -4.00
C ASP A 149 12.59 -14.63 -3.10
N ILE A 150 11.62 -13.93 -2.47
CA ILE A 150 10.61 -14.54 -1.58
C ILE A 150 9.19 -13.99 -1.82
N SER A 151 8.17 -14.78 -1.48
CA SER A 151 6.78 -14.32 -1.39
C SER A 151 6.40 -13.87 0.02
N GLU A 152 5.22 -13.25 0.18
CA GLU A 152 4.65 -12.95 1.50
C GLU A 152 4.51 -14.20 2.38
N HIS A 153 4.24 -15.37 1.78
CA HIS A 153 4.04 -16.63 2.51
C HIS A 153 5.35 -17.23 3.07
N ASP A 154 6.51 -16.80 2.55
CA ASP A 154 7.83 -17.26 2.98
C ASP A 154 8.40 -16.41 4.14
N ILE A 155 7.70 -15.36 4.56
CA ILE A 155 8.15 -14.46 5.64
C ILE A 155 8.26 -15.25 6.96
N PRO A 156 9.43 -15.29 7.62
CA PRO A 156 9.58 -16.03 8.86
C PRO A 156 8.87 -15.31 10.01
N LEU A 157 7.91 -16.01 10.62
CA LEU A 157 7.12 -15.51 11.74
C LEU A 157 7.59 -16.13 13.08
N PRO A 158 7.28 -15.48 14.23
CA PRO A 158 7.53 -16.06 15.55
C PRO A 158 6.91 -17.45 15.74
N LYS A 159 7.55 -18.30 16.56
CA LYS A 159 7.05 -19.66 16.85
C LYS A 159 5.86 -19.68 17.83
N ASP A 160 5.80 -18.74 18.76
CA ASP A 160 4.65 -18.63 19.68
C ASP A 160 3.38 -18.25 18.91
N LYS A 161 2.24 -18.87 19.23
CA LYS A 161 0.99 -18.71 18.48
C LYS A 161 0.45 -17.27 18.53
N ARG A 162 0.55 -16.61 19.69
CA ARG A 162 0.07 -15.23 19.89
C ARG A 162 0.98 -14.24 19.17
N GLN A 163 2.31 -14.41 19.28
CA GLN A 163 3.29 -13.58 18.57
C GLN A 163 3.26 -13.81 17.05
N LYS A 164 3.00 -15.04 16.59
CA LYS A 164 2.82 -15.35 15.16
C LYS A 164 1.69 -14.53 14.57
N MET A 165 0.50 -14.60 15.17
CA MET A 165 -0.67 -13.83 14.73
C MET A 165 -0.45 -12.33 14.85
N ALA A 166 0.23 -11.87 15.91
CA ALA A 166 0.57 -10.47 16.09
C ALA A 166 1.41 -9.93 14.94
N ALA A 167 2.48 -10.62 14.57
CA ALA A 167 3.31 -10.26 13.41
C ALA A 167 2.54 -10.42 12.09
N GLN A 168 1.91 -11.57 11.86
CA GLN A 168 1.20 -11.90 10.61
C GLN A 168 0.12 -10.87 10.25
N PHE A 169 -0.65 -10.40 11.23
CA PHE A 169 -1.71 -9.41 11.02
C PHE A 169 -1.32 -8.00 11.46
N SER A 170 -0.08 -7.76 11.89
CA SER A 170 0.38 -6.46 12.44
C SER A 170 -0.51 -5.87 13.53
N HIS A 171 -0.96 -6.74 14.44
CA HIS A 171 -1.79 -6.40 15.59
C HIS A 171 -0.99 -6.61 16.88
N PRO A 172 -1.11 -5.74 17.91
CA PRO A 172 -0.41 -5.96 19.17
C PRO A 172 -0.75 -7.31 19.81
N ALA A 173 0.26 -8.05 20.27
CA ALA A 173 0.08 -9.38 20.86
C ALA A 173 -0.89 -9.41 22.06
N TRP A 174 -0.99 -8.31 22.82
CA TRP A 174 -1.99 -8.19 23.90
C TRP A 174 -3.43 -8.16 23.39
N LEU A 175 -3.67 -7.60 22.20
CA LEU A 175 -5.00 -7.48 21.60
C LEU A 175 -5.46 -8.82 21.02
N ILE A 176 -4.57 -9.50 20.29
CA ILE A 176 -4.75 -10.91 19.88
C ILE A 176 -5.04 -11.79 21.11
N GLY A 177 -4.30 -11.59 22.20
CA GLY A 177 -4.54 -12.27 23.47
C GLY A 177 -5.96 -12.08 23.99
N LYS A 178 -6.42 -10.82 24.12
CA LYS A 178 -7.78 -10.50 24.58
C LYS A 178 -8.89 -11.10 23.71
N TRP A 179 -8.71 -11.14 22.38
CA TRP A 179 -9.69 -11.77 21.49
C TRP A 179 -9.69 -13.30 21.64
N ALA A 180 -8.52 -13.91 21.74
CA ALA A 180 -8.39 -15.36 21.93
C ALA A 180 -8.89 -15.82 23.30
N GLU A 181 -8.74 -14.99 24.35
CA GLU A 181 -9.25 -15.23 25.70
C GLU A 181 -10.79 -15.17 25.76
N ARG A 182 -11.44 -14.40 24.87
CA ARG A 182 -12.91 -14.25 24.86
C ARG A 182 -13.63 -15.21 23.91
N GLU A 183 -13.10 -15.40 22.69
CA GLU A 183 -13.78 -16.10 21.59
C GLU A 183 -12.92 -17.22 20.96
N GLY A 184 -11.72 -17.47 21.50
CA GLY A 184 -10.78 -18.44 20.94
C GLY A 184 -9.91 -17.91 19.79
N TYR A 185 -8.85 -18.66 19.50
CA TYR A 185 -7.83 -18.26 18.51
C TYR A 185 -8.31 -18.22 17.06
N GLU A 186 -9.35 -18.99 16.71
CA GLU A 186 -9.92 -18.99 15.35
C GLU A 186 -10.65 -17.68 15.07
N PHE A 187 -11.52 -17.25 15.99
CA PHE A 187 -12.16 -15.94 15.93
C PHE A 187 -11.13 -14.80 15.93
N ALA A 188 -10.13 -14.86 16.83
CA ALA A 188 -9.08 -13.85 16.90
C ALA A 188 -8.30 -13.72 15.57
N SER A 189 -8.00 -14.84 14.92
CA SER A 189 -7.35 -14.85 13.61
C SER A 189 -8.25 -14.33 12.50
N ALA A 190 -9.54 -14.68 12.49
CA ALA A 190 -10.51 -14.21 11.50
C ALA A 190 -10.76 -12.70 11.62
N LEU A 191 -10.87 -12.17 12.84
CA LEU A 191 -11.02 -10.74 13.10
C LEU A 191 -9.76 -9.96 12.72
N ALA A 192 -8.57 -10.44 13.08
CA ALA A 192 -7.31 -9.81 12.72
C ALA A 192 -7.10 -9.77 11.19
N ALA A 193 -7.45 -10.86 10.49
CA ALA A 193 -7.44 -10.91 9.03
C ALA A 193 -8.46 -9.92 8.41
N ALA A 194 -9.69 -9.86 8.95
CA ALA A 194 -10.72 -8.94 8.47
C ALA A 194 -10.34 -7.45 8.63
N ASN A 195 -9.67 -7.10 9.72
CA ASN A 195 -9.12 -5.75 9.93
C ASN A 195 -8.03 -5.37 8.93
N ASN A 196 -7.36 -6.36 8.32
CA ASN A 196 -6.33 -6.16 7.30
C ASN A 196 -6.88 -6.21 5.85
N VAL A 197 -8.19 -6.34 5.67
CA VAL A 197 -8.84 -6.09 4.38
C VAL A 197 -9.10 -4.59 4.22
N GLU A 198 -9.08 -4.08 3.00
CA GLU A 198 -9.46 -2.69 2.74
C GLU A 198 -10.93 -2.42 3.13
N ALA A 199 -11.15 -1.30 3.83
CA ALA A 199 -12.48 -0.94 4.30
C ALA A 199 -13.40 -0.58 3.13
N PRO A 200 -14.61 -1.16 3.03
CA PRO A 200 -15.53 -0.85 1.94
C PRO A 200 -16.01 0.60 2.01
N MET A 201 -16.04 1.29 0.87
CA MET A 201 -16.59 2.65 0.81
C MET A 201 -18.12 2.59 0.98
N ILE A 202 -18.61 3.07 2.12
CA ILE A 202 -20.03 3.09 2.47
C ILE A 202 -20.47 4.53 2.72
N CYS A 203 -21.53 4.97 2.04
CA CYS A 203 -22.14 6.28 2.27
C CYS A 203 -23.56 6.13 2.84
N ARG A 204 -23.92 7.03 3.76
CA ARG A 204 -25.29 7.17 4.26
C ARG A 204 -26.01 8.26 3.48
N VAL A 205 -27.16 7.93 2.91
CA VAL A 205 -27.99 8.86 2.16
C VAL A 205 -28.72 9.81 3.11
N ASN A 206 -28.62 11.11 2.86
CA ASN A 206 -29.40 12.11 3.58
C ASN A 206 -30.85 12.10 3.08
N ILE A 207 -31.68 11.27 3.72
CA ILE A 207 -33.10 11.05 3.38
C ILE A 207 -33.97 12.32 3.42
N ARG A 208 -33.51 13.40 4.08
CA ARG A 208 -34.20 14.71 4.05
C ARG A 208 -34.04 15.46 2.72
N LYS A 209 -33.10 15.03 1.85
CA LYS A 209 -32.80 15.66 0.55
C LYS A 209 -33.10 14.76 -0.65
N LYS A 210 -32.82 13.45 -0.55
CA LYS A 210 -32.98 12.45 -1.63
C LYS A 210 -33.28 11.07 -1.04
N THR A 211 -34.05 10.24 -1.74
CA THR A 211 -34.23 8.84 -1.35
C THR A 211 -33.00 7.99 -1.74
N PRO A 212 -32.74 6.85 -1.08
CA PRO A 212 -31.64 5.96 -1.44
C PRO A 212 -31.69 5.50 -2.90
N ARG A 213 -32.90 5.23 -3.43
CA ARG A 213 -33.10 4.88 -4.84
C ARG A 213 -32.71 6.01 -5.80
N GLN A 214 -33.03 7.27 -5.47
CA GLN A 214 -32.63 8.42 -6.28
C GLN A 214 -31.10 8.61 -6.30
N VAL A 215 -30.43 8.43 -5.15
CA VAL A 215 -28.96 8.52 -5.08
C VAL A 215 -28.30 7.36 -5.83
N LEU A 216 -28.81 6.14 -5.69
CA LEU A 216 -28.31 4.97 -6.42
C LEU A 216 -28.45 5.15 -7.94
N SER A 217 -29.62 5.58 -8.44
CA SER A 217 -29.80 5.87 -9.86
C SER A 217 -28.91 7.02 -10.36
N PHE A 218 -28.62 8.01 -9.52
CA PHE A 218 -27.66 9.07 -9.85
C PHE A 218 -26.23 8.53 -9.99
N LEU A 219 -25.74 7.74 -9.03
CA LEU A 219 -24.40 7.15 -9.05
C LEU A 219 -24.19 6.25 -10.28
N LEU A 220 -25.13 5.33 -10.54
CA LEU A 220 -25.10 4.45 -11.71
C LEU A 220 -25.16 5.26 -13.02
N GLY A 221 -25.94 6.34 -13.06
CA GLY A 221 -25.98 7.28 -14.18
C GLY A 221 -24.72 8.15 -14.36
N GLN A 222 -23.75 8.07 -13.45
CA GLN A 222 -22.41 8.65 -13.57
C GLN A 222 -21.33 7.57 -13.81
N GLY A 223 -21.72 6.31 -14.03
CA GLY A 223 -20.80 5.19 -14.17
C GLY A 223 -20.16 4.73 -12.85
N VAL A 224 -20.67 5.18 -11.70
CA VAL A 224 -20.20 4.74 -10.38
C VAL A 224 -21.01 3.53 -9.95
N GLU A 225 -20.35 2.37 -9.86
CA GLU A 225 -20.97 1.16 -9.35
C GLU A 225 -21.30 1.31 -7.85
N ALA A 226 -22.55 1.04 -7.50
CA ALA A 226 -23.02 1.09 -6.13
C ALA A 226 -24.17 0.11 -5.93
N ARG A 227 -24.36 -0.32 -4.68
CA ARG A 227 -25.49 -1.18 -4.27
C ARG A 227 -25.98 -0.83 -2.88
N GLN A 228 -27.26 -1.05 -2.64
CA GLN A 228 -27.87 -0.89 -1.33
C GLN A 228 -27.41 -2.01 -0.40
N ILE A 229 -27.15 -1.69 0.87
CA ILE A 229 -26.70 -2.68 1.86
C ILE A 229 -27.93 -3.40 2.44
N PRO A 230 -27.98 -4.75 2.43
CA PRO A 230 -29.06 -5.51 3.08
C PRO A 230 -29.23 -5.11 4.55
N ASN A 231 -30.47 -5.00 5.01
CA ASN A 231 -30.86 -4.54 6.36
C ASN A 231 -30.51 -3.07 6.69
N PHE A 232 -29.81 -2.34 5.83
CA PHE A 232 -29.42 -0.94 6.04
C PHE A 232 -29.88 -0.05 4.87
N PRO A 233 -31.20 0.21 4.73
CA PRO A 233 -31.76 0.80 3.51
C PRO A 233 -31.30 2.25 3.24
N GLU A 234 -30.86 2.99 4.24
CA GLU A 234 -30.27 4.32 4.07
C GLU A 234 -28.82 4.31 3.55
N TYR A 235 -28.19 3.13 3.47
CA TYR A 235 -26.76 3.00 3.17
C TYR A 235 -26.53 2.37 1.81
N LEU A 236 -25.60 2.96 1.06
CA LEU A 236 -25.09 2.42 -0.19
C LEU A 236 -23.63 2.05 0.00
N LYS A 237 -23.25 0.84 -0.40
CA LYS A 237 -21.85 0.50 -0.66
C LYS A 237 -21.53 0.99 -2.07
N ILE A 238 -20.48 1.80 -2.18
CA ILE A 238 -19.85 2.15 -3.44
C ILE A 238 -18.82 1.05 -3.72
N GLU A 239 -18.90 0.44 -4.89
CA GLU A 239 -17.83 -0.42 -5.39
C GLU A 239 -16.81 0.52 -6.04
N ALA A 240 -15.62 0.64 -5.45
CA ALA A 240 -14.56 1.43 -6.05
C ALA A 240 -14.21 0.80 -7.42
N PRO A 241 -13.85 1.60 -8.44
CA PRO A 241 -13.26 1.02 -9.64
C PRO A 241 -12.04 0.21 -9.21
N GLY A 242 -12.02 -1.08 -9.54
CA GLY A 242 -10.90 -1.95 -9.24
C GLY A 242 -9.63 -1.32 -9.80
N HIS A 243 -8.68 -1.03 -8.90
CA HIS A 243 -7.43 -0.34 -9.23
C HIS A 243 -6.73 -0.99 -10.42
#